data_AF-A0A8T4WQE9-F1
#
_entry.id   AF-A0A8T4WQE9-F1
#
_cell.length_a   1.000
_cell.length_b   1.000
_cell.length_c   1.000
_cell.angle_alpha   90.00
_cell.angle_beta   90.00
_cell.angle_gamma   90.00
#
_symmetry.space_group_name_H-M   'P 1'
#
loop_
_entity.id
_entity.type
_entity.pdbx_description
1 polymer ?
#
loop_
_entity_poly.entity_id
_entity_poly.type
_entity_poly.pdbx_seq_one_letter_code
_entity_poly.pdbx_strand_id
1 'polypeptide(L)' 'AYSEFYFTDVYWPAFQKRDFLKAINSYQQRKRRYGN' A
#
# COMPACT_ATOMS: atom_id res chain seq x y z
N ALA A 1 -10.21 -6.97 12.08
CA ALA A 1 -9.71 -5.59 11.91
C ALA A 1 -8.20 -5.62 11.60
N TYR A 2 -7.81 -6.11 10.42
CA TYR A 2 -6.39 -6.38 10.06
C TYR A 2 -5.97 -5.74 8.73
N SER A 3 -6.70 -4.70 8.32
CA SER A 3 -6.39 -3.96 7.09
C SER A 3 -5.22 -3.02 7.33
N GLU A 4 -4.30 -2.93 6.38
CA GLU A 4 -3.19 -1.98 6.42
C GLU A 4 -3.56 -0.73 5.62
N PHE A 5 -3.25 0.44 6.17
CA PHE A 5 -3.43 1.71 5.48
C PHE A 5 -2.18 2.06 4.69
N TYR A 6 -2.37 2.41 3.41
CA TYR A 6 -1.33 2.91 2.52
C TYR A 6 -1.67 4.35 2.14
N PHE A 7 -0.71 5.26 2.35
CA PHE A 7 -0.85 6.67 2.03
C PHE A 7 0.18 7.05 0.96
N THR A 8 -0.23 7.90 0.02
CA THR A 8 0.62 8.41 -1.05
C THR A 8 0.35 9.89 -1.24
N ASP A 9 1.39 10.68 -1.48
CA ASP A 9 1.29 12.12 -1.75
C ASP A 9 0.85 12.42 -3.20
N VAL A 10 0.54 11.38 -3.97
CA VAL A 10 0.05 11.48 -5.34
C VAL A 10 -1.43 11.81 -5.33
N TYR A 11 -1.79 12.96 -5.91
CA TYR A 11 -3.19 13.32 -6.14
C TYR A 11 -3.89 12.33 -7.06
N TRP A 12 -5.17 12.07 -6.80
CA TRP A 12 -5.97 11.09 -7.54
C TRP A 12 -5.93 11.23 -9.08
N PRO A 13 -6.01 12.44 -9.67
CA PRO A 13 -5.93 12.60 -11.13
C PRO A 13 -4.56 12.24 -11.72
N ALA A 14 -3.50 12.31 -10.90
CA ALA A 14 -2.13 11.99 -11.29
C ALA A 14 -1.75 10.55 -10.93
N PHE A 15 -2.65 9.78 -10.31
CA PHE A 15 -2.38 8.42 -9.87
C PHE A 15 -2.30 7.47 -11.07
N GLN A 16 -1.15 6.82 -11.24
CA GLN A 16 -0.90 5.93 -12.37
C GLN A 16 -0.73 4.48 -11.92
N LYS A 17 -0.75 3.56 -12.89
CA LYS A 17 -0.54 2.12 -12.65
C LYS A 17 0.75 1.83 -11.87
N ARG A 18 1.81 2.61 -12.10
CA ARG A 18 3.09 2.48 -11.36
C ARG A 18 2.92 2.74 -9.86
N ASP A 19 2.08 3.70 -9.49
CA ASP A 19 1.85 4.09 -8.09
C ASP A 19 1.04 3.00 -7.37
N PHE A 20 0.11 2.37 -8.10
CA PHE A 20 -0.60 1.18 -7.62
C PHE A 20 0.35 0.00 -7.40
N LEU A 21 1.24 -0.30 -8.36
CA LEU A 21 2.22 -1.38 -8.20
C LEU A 21 3.19 -1.10 -7.04
N LYS A 22 3.58 0.17 -6.85
CA LYS A 22 4.40 0.59 -5.70
C LYS A 22 3.65 0.37 -4.38
N ALA A 23 2.36 0.64 -4.33
CA ALA A 23 1.52 0.38 -3.16
C ALA A 23 1.46 -1.11 -2.82
N ILE A 24 1.24 -1.98 -3.82
CA ILE A 24 1.24 -3.44 -3.64
C ILE A 24 2.60 -3.94 -3.15
N ASN A 25 3.70 -3.48 -3.76
CA ASN A 25 5.04 -3.89 -3.35
C ASN A 25 5.32 -3.47 -1.90
N SER A 26 4.96 -2.24 -1.52
CA SER A 26 5.06 -1.77 -0.13
C SER A 26 4.22 -2.62 0.83
N TYR A 27 3.01 -3.03 0.42
CA TYR A 27 2.16 -3.90 1.22
C TYR A 27 2.76 -5.31 1.39
N GLN A 28 3.32 -5.89 0.32
CA GLN A 28 3.94 -7.22 0.35
C GLN A 28 5.24 -7.27 1.16
N GLN A 29 6.03 -6.19 1.17
CA GLN A 29 7.30 -6.13 1.90
C GLN A 29 7.12 -6.00 3.42
N ARG A 30 5.93 -5.60 3.89
CA ARG A 30 5.68 -5.48 5.32
C ARG A 30 5.52 -6.88 5.92
N LYS A 31 6.35 -7.18 6.93
CA LYS A 31 6.17 -8.40 7.73
C LYS A 31 4.86 -8.29 8.50
N ARG A 32 3.83 -8.96 7.99
CA ARG A 32 2.55 -9.12 8.69
C ARG A 32 2.82 -9.89 9.98
N ARG A 33 2.71 -9.20 11.12
CA ARG A 33 2.66 -9.86 12.42
C ARG A 33 1.24 -10.41 12.58
N TYR A 34 1.07 -11.69 12.31
CA TYR A 34 -0.13 -12.41 12.69
C TYR A 34 -0.11 -12.52 14.22
N GLY A 35 -0.88 -11.67 14.90
CA GLY A 35 -1.13 -11.81 16.33
C GLY A 35 -2.05 -13.00 16.59
N ASN A 36 -1.83 -13.69 17.73
CA ASN A 36 -2.66 -14.80 18.22
C ASN A 36 -4.14 -14.43 18.35
#